data_AF-A0A931FHQ1-F1
#
_entry.id   AF-A0A931FHQ1-F1
#
_cell.length_a   1.000
_cell.length_b   1.000
_cell.length_c   1.000
_cell.angle_alpha   90.00
_cell.angle_beta   90.00
_cell.angle_gamma   90.00
#
_symmetry.space_group_name_H-M   'P 1'
#
loop_
_entity.id
_entity.type
_entity.pdbx_description
1 polymer ?
#
loop_
_entity_poly.entity_id
_entity_poly.type
_entity_poly.pdbx_seq_one_letter_code
_entity_poly.pdbx_strand_id
1 'polypeptide(L)'
;MADQNLLIRYEEIENDISKYSSAAHAMEDDMSWLIQQLAAHTETFQGPYKQPFDDFSALLQRSHDQLTSDLTSGSAALQHIADALHEGDAAATRAFAH
;
A
#
# COMPACT_ATOMS: atom_id res chain seq x y z
N MET A 1 0.03 -12.31 -32.62
CA MET A 1 -0.42 -10.98 -32.13
C MET A 1 -0.89 -11.00 -30.66
N ALA A 2 -0.84 -12.14 -29.95
CA ALA A 2 -1.21 -12.21 -28.52
C ALA A 2 -0.07 -11.77 -27.56
N ASP A 3 1.20 -12.04 -27.89
CA ASP A 3 2.36 -11.73 -27.02
C ASP A 3 2.51 -10.24 -26.67
N GLN A 4 2.41 -9.34 -27.65
CA GLN A 4 2.57 -7.89 -27.38
C GLN A 4 1.49 -7.34 -26.44
N ASN A 5 0.30 -7.95 -26.40
CA ASN A 5 -0.79 -7.48 -25.55
C ASN A 5 -0.59 -7.94 -24.09
N LEU A 6 0.05 -9.09 -23.86
CA LEU A 6 0.39 -9.56 -22.50
C LEU A 6 1.58 -8.80 -21.92
N LEU A 7 2.61 -8.53 -22.72
CA LEU A 7 3.78 -7.76 -22.29
C LEU A 7 3.39 -6.32 -21.88
N ILE A 8 2.56 -5.64 -22.69
CA ILE A 8 2.05 -4.30 -22.38
C ILE A 8 1.25 -4.32 -21.06
N ARG A 9 0.42 -5.34 -20.85
CA ARG A 9 -0.36 -5.49 -19.60
C ARG A 9 0.50 -5.73 -18.37
N TYR A 10 1.60 -6.48 -18.51
CA TYR A 10 2.56 -6.69 -17.44
C TYR A 10 3.24 -5.38 -17.04
N GLU A 11 3.76 -4.62 -18.00
CA GLU A 11 4.40 -3.32 -17.76
C GLU A 11 3.41 -2.30 -17.16
N GLU A 12 2.15 -2.29 -17.60
CA GLU A 12 1.09 -1.47 -17.02
C GLU A 12 0.81 -1.84 -15.55
N ILE A 13 0.75 -3.13 -15.22
CA ILE A 13 0.53 -3.62 -13.86
C ILE A 13 1.72 -3.27 -12.96
N GLU A 14 2.96 -3.45 -13.41
CA GLU A 14 4.14 -3.02 -12.64
C GLU A 14 4.15 -1.51 -12.36
N ASN A 15 3.76 -0.70 -13.36
CA ASN A 15 3.69 0.74 -13.21
C ASN A 15 2.61 1.15 -12.20
N ASP A 16 1.45 0.49 -12.24
CA ASP A 16 0.37 0.76 -11.29
C ASP A 16 0.68 0.25 -9.88
N ILE A 17 1.40 -0.88 -9.74
CA ILE A 17 1.98 -1.34 -8.46
C ILE A 17 2.92 -0.28 -7.89
N SER A 18 3.82 0.24 -8.72
CA SER A 18 4.79 1.26 -8.31
C SER A 18 4.11 2.54 -7.83
N LYS A 19 3.10 3.03 -8.57
CA LYS A 19 2.30 4.20 -8.15
C LYS A 19 1.54 3.95 -6.85
N TYR A 20 0.90 2.78 -6.73
CA TYR A 20 0.16 2.42 -5.52
C TYR A 20 1.10 2.35 -4.32
N SER A 21 2.26 1.70 -4.45
CA SER A 21 3.28 1.61 -3.42
C SER A 21 3.83 2.98 -3.02
N SER A 22 4.07 3.87 -3.99
CA SER A 22 4.53 5.23 -3.69
C SER A 22 3.48 6.07 -2.96
N ALA A 23 2.21 5.98 -3.37
CA ALA A 23 1.11 6.67 -2.69
C ALA A 23 0.88 6.10 -1.28
N ALA A 24 1.00 4.78 -1.13
CA ALA A 24 0.91 4.07 0.14
C ALA A 24 1.96 4.56 1.15
N HIS A 25 3.23 4.62 0.74
CA HIS A 25 4.31 5.12 1.59
C HIS A 25 4.10 6.60 1.97
N ALA A 26 3.66 7.45 1.02
CA ALA A 26 3.37 8.84 1.33
C ALA A 26 2.26 9.00 2.38
N MET A 27 1.20 8.19 2.28
CA MET A 27 0.11 8.19 3.28
C MET A 27 0.58 7.67 4.64
N GLU A 28 1.43 6.65 4.67
CA GLU A 28 2.04 6.12 5.90
C GLU A 28 2.91 7.19 6.58
N ASP A 29 3.76 7.89 5.82
CA ASP A 29 4.62 8.97 6.31
C ASP A 29 3.79 10.14 6.89
N ASP A 30 2.76 10.59 6.17
CA ASP A 30 1.88 11.68 6.59
C ASP A 30 1.13 11.32 7.89
N MET A 31 0.61 10.09 7.98
CA MET A 31 -0.08 9.62 9.18
C MET A 31 0.88 9.44 10.36
N SER A 32 2.07 8.88 10.14
CA SER A 32 3.11 8.75 11.16
C SER A 32 3.52 10.10 11.70
N TRP A 33 3.70 11.09 10.81
CA TRP A 33 3.97 12.48 11.21
C TRP A 33 2.83 13.05 12.06
N LEU A 34 1.58 12.87 11.65
CA LEU A 34 0.42 13.38 12.38
C LEU A 34 0.29 12.77 13.78
N ILE A 35 0.52 11.46 13.92
CA ILE A 35 0.55 10.76 15.20
C ILE A 35 1.66 11.32 16.10
N GLN A 36 2.86 11.56 15.57
CA GLN A 36 3.96 12.14 16.34
C GLN A 36 3.65 13.56 16.81
N GLN A 37 3.05 14.40 15.95
CA GLN A 37 2.63 15.75 16.33
C GLN A 37 1.58 15.70 17.45
N LEU A 38 0.59 14.82 17.35
CA LEU A 38 -0.42 14.66 18.39
C LEU A 38 0.20 14.17 19.70
N ALA A 39 1.09 13.17 19.65
CA ALA A 39 1.79 12.66 20.83
C ALA A 39 2.56 13.78 21.58
N ALA A 40 3.17 14.72 20.85
CA ALA A 40 3.86 15.87 21.44
C ALA A 40 2.92 16.86 22.16
N HIS A 41 1.63 16.87 21.80
CA HIS A 41 0.61 17.74 22.40
C HIS A 41 -0.23 17.07 23.49
N THR A 42 0.02 15.79 23.81
CA THR A 42 -0.75 15.03 24.81
C THR A 42 -0.78 15.70 26.18
N GLU A 43 0.33 16.32 26.60
CA GLU A 43 0.42 17.02 27.89
C GLU A 43 -0.33 18.37 27.91
N THR A 44 -0.65 18.90 26.73
CA THR A 44 -1.39 20.17 26.55
C THR A 44 -2.89 19.96 26.75
N PHE A 45 -3.39 18.76 26.48
CA PHE A 45 -4.79 18.39 26.70
C PHE A 45 -5.00 17.85 28.11
N GLN A 46 -5.44 18.72 29.02
CA GLN A 46 -5.77 18.36 30.40
C GLN A 46 -7.25 18.61 30.72
N GLY A 47 -7.70 18.04 31.85
CA GLY A 47 -9.08 18.19 32.32
C GLY A 47 -10.09 17.48 31.41
N PRO A 48 -11.27 18.06 31.16
CA PRO A 48 -12.37 17.36 30.48
C PRO A 48 -12.06 16.97 29.02
N TYR A 49 -11.04 17.59 28.41
CA TYR A 49 -10.64 17.32 27.02
C TYR A 49 -9.60 16.22 26.87
N LYS A 50 -9.02 15.72 27.97
CA LYS A 50 -8.01 14.66 27.92
C LYS A 50 -8.57 13.36 27.33
N GLN A 51 -9.71 12.89 27.84
CA GLN A 51 -10.29 11.62 27.37
C GLN A 51 -10.67 11.65 25.89
N PRO A 52 -11.38 12.67 25.36
CA PRO A 52 -11.64 12.77 23.92
C PRO A 52 -10.37 12.81 23.06
N PHE A 53 -9.31 13.46 23.55
CA PHE A 53 -8.02 13.50 22.85
C PHE A 53 -7.34 12.13 22.82
N ASP A 54 -7.32 11.43 23.95
CA ASP A 54 -6.77 10.08 24.05
C ASP A 54 -7.55 9.10 23.15
N ASP A 55 -8.89 9.20 23.12
CA ASP A 55 -9.76 8.39 22.27
C ASP A 55 -9.52 8.66 20.78
N PHE A 56 -9.38 9.93 20.40
CA PHE A 56 -9.05 10.33 19.02
C PHE A 56 -7.68 9.81 18.60
N SER A 57 -6.67 9.94 19.46
CA SER A 57 -5.30 9.46 19.19
C SER A 57 -5.28 7.94 19.03
N ALA A 58 -6.02 7.21 19.88
CA ALA A 58 -6.15 5.76 19.78
C ALA A 58 -6.93 5.30 18.54
N LEU A 59 -7.92 6.07 18.09
CA LEU A 59 -8.61 5.82 16.83
C LEU A 59 -7.66 6.03 15.64
N LEU A 60 -6.90 7.12 15.64
CA LEU A 60 -5.96 7.44 14.59
C LEU A 60 -4.87 6.37 14.46
N GLN A 61 -4.29 5.91 15.57
CA GLN A 61 -3.30 4.84 15.58
C GLN A 61 -3.87 3.55 14.99
N ARG A 62 -5.08 3.15 15.37
CA ARG A 62 -5.73 1.95 14.81
C ARG A 62 -5.98 2.07 13.32
N SER A 63 -6.42 3.25 12.86
CA SER A 63 -6.62 3.51 11.43
C SER A 63 -5.30 3.45 10.65
N HIS A 64 -4.21 3.95 11.25
CA HIS A 64 -2.87 3.85 10.67
C HIS A 64 -2.45 2.39 10.50
N ASP A 65 -2.52 1.61 11.58
CA ASP A 65 -2.10 0.21 11.57
C ASP A 65 -2.90 -0.62 10.55
N GLN A 66 -4.20 -0.34 10.41
CA GLN A 66 -5.06 -0.97 9.41
C GLN A 66 -4.67 -0.56 7.99
N LEU A 67 -4.44 0.74 7.74
CA LEU A 67 -4.02 1.25 6.44
C LEU A 67 -2.70 0.59 5.99
N THR A 68 -1.69 0.57 6.86
CA THR A 68 -0.39 -0.06 6.57
C THR A 68 -0.56 -1.55 6.26
N SER A 69 -1.43 -2.25 7.00
CA SER A 69 -1.73 -3.67 6.76
C SER A 69 -2.40 -3.91 5.41
N ASP A 70 -3.39 -3.09 5.05
CA ASP A 70 -4.13 -3.19 3.79
C ASP A 70 -3.23 -2.84 2.60
N LEU A 71 -2.39 -1.82 2.73
CA LEU A 71 -1.40 -1.42 1.72
C LEU A 71 -0.38 -2.54 1.47
N THR A 72 0.17 -3.13 2.53
CA THR A 72 1.10 -4.25 2.44
C THR A 72 0.46 -5.46 1.75
N SER A 73 -0.77 -5.80 2.16
CA SER A 73 -1.50 -6.94 1.60
C SER A 73 -1.88 -6.72 0.12
N GLY A 74 -2.31 -5.50 -0.22
CA GLY A 74 -2.64 -5.12 -1.60
C GLY A 74 -1.43 -5.14 -2.52
N SER A 75 -0.30 -4.61 -2.07
CA SER A 75 0.97 -4.65 -2.82
C SER A 75 1.41 -6.09 -3.09
N ALA A 76 1.35 -6.97 -2.08
CA ALA A 76 1.69 -8.38 -2.24
C ALA A 76 0.76 -9.09 -3.25
N ALA A 77 -0.55 -8.82 -3.20
CA ALA A 77 -1.50 -9.40 -4.14
C ALA A 77 -1.23 -8.96 -5.59
N LEU A 78 -0.90 -7.69 -5.81
CA LEU A 78 -0.56 -7.20 -7.13
C LEU A 78 0.78 -7.78 -7.64
N GLN A 79 1.78 -7.91 -6.76
CA GLN A 79 3.04 -8.58 -7.12
C GLN A 79 2.80 -10.03 -7.55
N HIS A 80 1.95 -10.78 -6.83
CA HIS A 80 1.57 -12.14 -7.22
C HIS A 80 0.91 -12.20 -8.61
N ILE A 81 0.09 -11.21 -8.96
CA ILE A 81 -0.51 -11.12 -10.29
C ILE A 81 0.55 -10.85 -11.36
N ALA A 82 1.48 -9.92 -11.09
CA ALA A 82 2.60 -9.64 -12.00
C ALA A 82 3.45 -10.89 -12.24
N ASP A 83 3.85 -11.59 -11.17
CA ASP A 83 4.64 -12.83 -11.25
C ASP A 83 3.91 -13.91 -12.06
N ALA A 84 2.62 -14.11 -11.80
CA ALA A 84 1.81 -15.10 -12.53
C ALA A 84 1.68 -14.77 -14.03
N LEU A 85 1.57 -13.48 -14.38
CA LEU A 85 1.54 -13.03 -15.78
C LEU A 85 2.89 -13.26 -16.46
N HIS A 86 4.00 -12.95 -15.78
CA HIS A 86 5.35 -13.17 -16.30
C HIS A 86 5.64 -14.66 -16.52
N GLU A 87 5.30 -15.51 -15.56
CA GLU A 87 5.46 -16.97 -15.70
C GLU A 87 4.59 -17.53 -16.82
N GLY A 88 3.34 -17.06 -16.93
CA GLY A 88 2.42 -17.43 -18.01
C GLY A 88 2.96 -17.06 -19.39
N ASP A 89 3.52 -15.86 -19.53
CA ASP A 89 4.12 -15.38 -20.78
C ASP A 89 5.39 -16.18 -21.15
N ALA A 90 6.25 -16.44 -20.17
CA ALA A 90 7.45 -17.26 -20.36
C ALA A 90 7.11 -18.73 -20.73
N ALA A 91 5.99 -19.26 -20.23
CA ALA A 91 5.50 -20.59 -20.61
C ALA A 91 4.92 -20.60 -22.03
N ALA A 92 4.12 -19.59 -22.39
CA ALA A 92 3.56 -19.44 -23.74
C ALA A 92 4.67 -19.29 -24.79
N THR A 93 5.65 -18.43 -24.54
CA THR A 93 6.79 -18.20 -25.45
C THR A 93 7.57 -19.50 -25.70
N ARG A 94 7.82 -20.30 -24.66
CA ARG A 94 8.50 -21.61 -24.79
C ARG A 94 7.67 -22.62 -25.59
N ALA A 95 6.35 -22.59 -25.44
CA ALA A 95 5.45 -23.49 -26.18
C ALA A 95 5.35 -23.17 -27.68
N PHE A 96 5.47 -21.89 -28.07
CA PHE A 96 5.46 -21.47 -29.47
C PHE A 96 6.83 -21.50 -30.16
N ALA A 97 7.92 -21.64 -29.39
CA ALA A 97 9.28 -21.81 -29.91
C ALA A 97 9.62 -23.26 -30.31
N HIS A 98 8.68 -24.20 -30.13
CA HIS A 98 8.75 -25.60 -30.54
C HIS A 98 7.64 -25.93 -31.55
#